data_AF-B3R3M4-F1
#
_entry.id   AF-B3R3M4-F1
#
_cell.length_a   1.000
_cell.length_b   1.000
_cell.length_c   1.000
_cell.angle_alpha   90.00
_cell.angle_beta   90.00
_cell.angle_gamma   90.00
#
_symmetry.space_group_name_H-M   'P 1'
#
loop_
_entity.id
_entity.type
_entity.pdbx_description
1 polymer ?
#
loop_
_entity_poly.entity_id
_entity_poly.type
_entity_poly.pdbx_seq_one_letter_code
_entity_poly.pdbx_strand_id
1 'polypeptide(L)'
;MNSPRRVPAPHPLRTERLTKSQYLREARNACLSLSVPPGIIGPYKARSLNWNANTYYYVFGQELAGPPRLIEVFRVNGNGELYPVPAFQYPEPFKELFPTDYAILYSDDPWDGAFPPAKRSEVFEGD
;
A
#
# COMPACT_ATOMS: atom_id res chain seq x y z
N MET A 1 9.83 27.87 -39.45
CA MET A 1 8.69 28.34 -38.62
C MET A 1 8.45 27.30 -37.54
N ASN A 2 8.86 27.58 -36.30
CA ASN A 2 8.69 26.65 -35.17
C ASN A 2 7.29 26.80 -34.57
N SER A 3 6.50 25.74 -34.58
CA SER A 3 5.25 25.65 -33.81
C SER A 3 5.55 25.71 -32.32
N PRO A 4 4.82 26.49 -31.51
CA PRO A 4 5.02 26.49 -30.07
C PRO A 4 4.61 25.13 -29.49
N ARG A 5 5.52 24.50 -28.74
CA ARG A 5 5.21 23.31 -27.93
C ARG A 5 4.07 23.69 -26.98
N ARG A 6 2.92 23.02 -27.10
CA ARG A 6 1.86 23.09 -26.08
C ARG A 6 2.45 22.56 -24.77
N VAL A 7 2.63 23.46 -23.81
CA VAL A 7 2.86 23.07 -22.42
C VAL A 7 1.61 22.28 -21.99
N PRO A 8 1.74 21.03 -21.50
CA PRO A 8 0.60 20.33 -20.93
C PRO A 8 0.06 21.18 -19.78
N ALA A 9 -1.24 21.45 -19.78
CA ALA A 9 -1.86 22.16 -18.66
C ALA A 9 -1.52 21.41 -17.35
N PRO A 10 -1.17 22.12 -16.26
CA PRO A 10 -1.08 21.49 -14.95
C PRO A 10 -2.40 20.75 -14.70
N HIS A 11 -2.30 19.49 -14.28
CA HIS A 11 -3.48 18.69 -13.96
C HIS A 11 -4.31 19.48 -12.95
N PRO A 12 -5.64 19.63 -13.16
CA PRO A 12 -6.46 20.30 -12.17
C PRO A 12 -6.26 19.56 -10.85
N LEU A 13 -5.80 20.29 -9.83
CA LEU A 13 -5.82 19.83 -8.44
C LEU A 13 -7.24 19.31 -8.21
N ARG A 14 -7.37 18.02 -7.94
CA ARG A 14 -8.68 17.36 -7.83
C ARG A 14 -9.35 17.88 -6.55
N THR A 15 -10.06 18.99 -6.67
CA THR A 15 -10.59 19.76 -5.54
C THR A 15 -11.79 19.11 -4.86
N GLU A 16 -12.39 18.09 -5.48
CA GLU A 16 -13.51 17.36 -4.91
C GLU A 16 -13.02 16.12 -4.17
N ARG A 17 -13.26 16.10 -2.85
CA ARG A 17 -13.09 14.89 -2.04
C ARG A 17 -13.98 13.79 -2.60
N LEU A 18 -13.39 12.61 -2.76
CA LEU A 18 -14.12 11.45 -3.25
C LEU A 18 -15.06 10.90 -2.19
N THR A 19 -16.04 10.13 -2.65
CA THR A 19 -16.86 9.31 -1.76
C THR A 19 -16.06 8.13 -1.24
N LYS A 20 -16.51 7.54 -0.14
CA LYS A 20 -15.91 6.32 0.44
C LYS A 20 -15.76 5.19 -0.58
N SER A 21 -16.77 4.96 -1.41
CA SER A 21 -16.74 3.89 -2.43
C SER A 21 -15.73 4.18 -3.55
N GLN A 22 -15.55 5.45 -3.91
CA GLN A 22 -14.52 5.89 -4.85
C GLN A 22 -13.12 5.66 -4.26
N TYR A 23 -12.86 6.05 -3.01
CA TYR A 23 -11.58 5.79 -2.35
C TYR A 23 -11.25 4.29 -2.23
N LEU A 24 -12.24 3.45 -1.91
CA LEU A 24 -12.05 1.99 -1.87
C LEU A 24 -11.65 1.44 -3.25
N ARG A 25 -12.27 1.95 -4.32
CA ARG A 25 -11.93 1.56 -5.69
C ARG A 25 -10.53 2.02 -6.08
N GLU A 26 -10.17 3.26 -5.74
CA GLU A 26 -8.84 3.80 -6.02
C GLU A 26 -7.74 3.06 -5.26
N ALA A 27 -7.93 2.75 -3.98
CA ALA A 27 -7.00 1.94 -3.19
C ALA A 27 -6.77 0.56 -3.84
N ARG A 28 -7.85 -0.12 -4.24
CA ARG A 28 -7.77 -1.42 -4.93
C ARG A 28 -7.02 -1.31 -6.25
N ASN A 29 -7.30 -0.28 -7.05
CA ASN A 29 -6.65 -0.09 -8.34
C ASN A 29 -5.15 0.24 -8.19
N ALA A 30 -4.79 1.06 -7.20
CA ALA A 30 -3.39 1.37 -6.89
C ALA A 30 -2.60 0.10 -6.55
N CYS A 31 -3.17 -0.81 -5.77
CA CYS A 31 -2.52 -2.10 -5.47
C CYS A 31 -2.41 -3.02 -6.69
N LEU A 32 -3.43 -3.03 -7.55
CA LEU A 32 -3.42 -3.85 -8.77
C LEU A 32 -2.38 -3.38 -9.80
N SER A 33 -1.97 -2.11 -9.75
CA SER A 33 -0.87 -1.58 -10.58
C SER A 33 0.53 -1.86 -10.03
N LEU A 34 0.65 -2.48 -8.85
CA LEU A 34 1.92 -2.77 -8.18
C LEU A 34 2.18 -4.28 -8.11
N SER A 35 3.43 -4.66 -7.79
CA SER A 35 3.78 -6.05 -7.51
C SER A 35 3.10 -6.50 -6.22
N VAL A 36 2.20 -7.49 -6.33
CA VAL A 36 1.53 -8.10 -5.17
C VAL A 36 2.54 -8.98 -4.42
N PRO A 37 2.55 -8.97 -3.07
CA PRO A 37 3.43 -9.85 -2.31
C PRO A 37 3.25 -11.33 -2.69
N PRO A 38 4.34 -12.11 -2.81
CA PRO A 38 4.27 -13.53 -3.11
C PRO A 38 3.36 -14.28 -2.13
N GLY A 39 2.57 -15.23 -2.64
CA GLY A 39 1.67 -16.05 -1.82
C GLY A 39 0.32 -15.40 -1.51
N ILE A 40 0.11 -14.12 -1.84
CA ILE A 40 -1.21 -13.47 -1.75
C ILE A 40 -1.91 -13.55 -3.10
N ILE A 41 -3.07 -14.20 -3.11
CA ILE A 41 -3.91 -14.39 -4.29
C ILE A 41 -5.22 -13.59 -4.21
N GLY A 42 -5.77 -13.32 -5.39
CA GLY A 42 -7.08 -12.69 -5.53
C GLY A 42 -8.24 -13.62 -5.12
N PRO A 43 -9.45 -13.06 -4.95
CA PRO A 43 -9.83 -11.68 -5.29
C PRO A 43 -9.38 -10.66 -4.24
N TYR A 44 -8.65 -9.62 -4.68
CA TYR A 44 -8.27 -8.51 -3.80
C TYR A 44 -9.47 -7.63 -3.48
N LYS A 45 -9.64 -7.35 -2.19
CA LYS A 45 -10.75 -6.57 -1.65
C LYS A 45 -10.21 -5.32 -0.97
N ALA A 46 -10.98 -4.24 -1.03
CA ALA A 46 -10.70 -3.02 -0.27
C ALA A 46 -11.76 -2.82 0.80
N ARG A 47 -11.33 -2.35 1.98
CA ARG A 47 -12.19 -1.98 3.11
C ARG A 47 -11.67 -0.70 3.77
N SER A 48 -12.45 -0.16 4.70
CA SER A 48 -12.07 1.01 5.48
C SER A 48 -12.10 0.71 6.97
N LEU A 49 -11.18 1.30 7.72
CA LEU A 49 -11.12 1.25 9.17
C LEU A 49 -11.11 2.68 9.72
N ASN A 50 -11.99 2.98 10.67
CA ASN A 50 -11.96 4.25 11.40
C ASN A 50 -11.20 4.02 12.72
N TRP A 51 -10.15 4.81 12.98
CA TRP A 51 -9.33 4.70 14.19
C TRP A 51 -8.72 6.06 14.55
N ASN A 52 -8.78 6.45 15.83
CA ASN A 52 -8.24 7.72 16.35
C ASN A 52 -8.56 8.95 15.47
N ALA A 53 -9.84 9.16 15.17
CA ALA A 53 -10.36 10.22 14.30
C ALA A 53 -9.87 10.19 12.82
N ASN A 54 -9.19 9.13 12.41
CA ASN A 54 -8.70 8.93 11.05
C ASN A 54 -9.44 7.80 10.35
N THR A 55 -9.64 7.96 9.04
CA THR A 55 -10.14 6.90 8.16
C THR A 55 -8.97 6.33 7.38
N TYR A 56 -8.78 5.02 7.50
CA TYR A 56 -7.82 4.24 6.74
C TYR A 56 -8.56 3.44 5.69
N TYR A 57 -7.99 3.32 4.50
CA TYR A 57 -8.45 2.46 3.42
C TYR A 57 -7.40 1.38 3.23
N TYR A 58 -7.77 0.12 3.21
CA TYR A 58 -6.80 -0.96 3.14
C TYR A 58 -7.23 -2.00 2.12
N VAL A 59 -6.24 -2.62 1.48
CA VAL A 59 -6.42 -3.66 0.48
C VAL A 59 -5.84 -4.95 1.01
N PHE A 60 -6.57 -6.04 0.83
CA PHE A 60 -6.17 -7.36 1.28
C PHE A 60 -6.55 -8.42 0.26
N GLY A 61 -5.76 -9.49 0.22
CA GLY A 61 -6.02 -10.69 -0.56
C GLY A 61 -6.27 -11.89 0.34
N GLN A 62 -6.11 -13.07 -0.23
CA GLN A 62 -6.18 -14.33 0.50
C GLN A 62 -4.89 -15.10 0.29
N GLU A 63 -4.49 -15.87 1.29
CA GLU A 63 -3.54 -16.97 1.10
C GLU A 63 -4.31 -18.23 0.65
N LEU A 64 -3.66 -19.14 -0.10
CA LEU A 64 -4.31 -20.28 -0.77
C LEU A 64 -5.19 -21.15 0.17
N ALA A 65 -4.81 -21.27 1.44
CA ALA A 65 -5.57 -21.96 2.47
C ALA A 65 -5.53 -21.22 3.82
N GLY A 66 -5.27 -19.91 3.79
CA GLY A 66 -4.88 -19.13 4.97
C GLY A 66 -5.79 -17.95 5.28
N PRO A 67 -5.48 -17.21 6.36
CA PRO A 67 -6.21 -16.00 6.72
C PRO A 67 -6.08 -14.92 5.64
N PRO A 68 -6.94 -13.88 5.67
CA PRO A 68 -6.74 -12.68 4.87
C PRO A 68 -5.32 -12.12 5.07
N ARG A 69 -4.70 -11.67 3.98
CA ARG A 69 -3.35 -11.08 4.00
C ARG A 69 -3.41 -9.62 3.61
N LEU A 70 -2.85 -8.75 4.44
CA LEU A 70 -2.78 -7.31 4.20
C LEU A 70 -1.78 -7.02 3.08
N ILE A 71 -2.18 -6.18 2.12
CA ILE A 71 -1.33 -5.77 1.00
C ILE A 71 -0.83 -4.35 1.24
N GLU A 72 -1.75 -3.40 1.46
CA GLU A 72 -1.40 -1.99 1.57
C GLU A 72 -2.47 -1.22 2.37
N VAL A 73 -2.04 -0.17 3.06
CA VAL A 73 -2.90 0.74 3.83
C VAL A 73 -2.71 2.16 3.33
N PHE A 74 -3.80 2.88 3.19
CA PHE A 74 -3.84 4.25 2.71
C PHE A 74 -4.60 5.16 3.66
N ARG A 75 -4.28 6.45 3.57
CA ARG A 75 -5.06 7.55 4.15
C ARG A 75 -5.35 8.60 3.07
N VAL A 76 -6.22 9.53 3.40
CA VAL A 76 -6.55 10.68 2.54
C VAL A 76 -5.87 11.92 3.10
N ASN A 77 -5.07 12.62 2.28
CA ASN A 77 -4.33 13.81 2.71
C ASN A 77 -5.25 15.05 2.72
N GLY A 78 -4.69 16.22 3.10
CA GLY A 78 -5.42 17.49 3.11
C GLY A 78 -6.02 17.88 1.75
N ASN A 79 -5.41 17.41 0.66
CA ASN A 79 -5.83 17.66 -0.72
C ASN A 79 -6.89 16.67 -1.21
N GLY A 80 -7.30 15.70 -0.39
CA GLY A 80 -8.26 14.67 -0.80
C GLY A 80 -7.66 13.51 -1.59
N GLU A 81 -6.33 13.39 -1.63
CA GLU A 81 -5.63 12.34 -2.37
C GLU A 81 -5.33 11.14 -1.48
N LEU A 82 -5.41 9.94 -2.05
CA LEU A 82 -5.10 8.69 -1.39
C LEU A 82 -3.57 8.49 -1.38
N TYR A 83 -2.98 8.31 -0.20
CA TYR A 83 -1.54 8.13 -0.04
C TYR A 83 -1.23 6.90 0.82
N PRO A 84 -0.17 6.13 0.49
CA PRO A 84 0.20 4.94 1.25
C PRO A 84 0.72 5.33 2.64
N VAL A 85 0.38 4.53 3.64
CA VAL A 85 0.83 4.69 5.02
C VAL A 85 2.09 3.84 5.20
N PRO A 86 3.18 4.38 5.76
CA PRO A 86 4.33 3.56 6.09
C PRO A 86 3.94 2.46 7.08
N ALA A 87 4.43 1.23 6.89
CA ALA A 87 3.99 0.06 7.65
C ALA A 87 4.14 0.19 9.18
N PHE A 88 5.18 0.89 9.66
CA PHE A 88 5.39 1.19 11.08
C PHE A 88 4.36 2.19 11.67
N GLN A 89 3.51 2.78 10.83
CA GLN A 89 2.42 3.68 11.23
C GLN A 89 1.04 3.04 11.06
N TYR A 90 1.00 1.73 10.79
CA TYR A 90 -0.27 1.02 10.68
C TYR A 90 -1.04 1.06 12.01
N PRO A 91 -2.35 1.35 11.97
CA PRO A 91 -3.17 1.45 13.17
C PRO A 91 -3.24 0.11 13.90
N GLU A 92 -3.25 0.16 15.24
CA GLU A 92 -3.21 -1.02 16.11
C GLU A 92 -4.27 -2.10 15.80
N PRO A 93 -5.53 -1.78 15.41
CA PRO A 93 -6.51 -2.81 15.08
C PRO A 93 -6.11 -3.74 13.94
N PHE A 94 -5.11 -3.39 13.12
CA PHE A 94 -4.59 -4.33 12.13
C PHE A 94 -3.88 -5.54 12.74
N LYS A 95 -3.43 -5.46 14.00
CA LYS A 95 -2.91 -6.63 14.73
C LYS A 95 -3.96 -7.74 14.86
N GLU A 96 -5.22 -7.38 15.02
CA GLU A 96 -6.33 -8.34 15.13
C GLU A 96 -6.85 -8.77 13.75
N LEU A 97 -6.89 -7.84 12.79
CA LEU A 97 -7.41 -8.11 11.45
C LEU A 97 -6.45 -8.91 10.57
N PHE A 98 -5.14 -8.70 10.76
CA PHE A 98 -4.05 -9.27 9.95
C PHE A 98 -2.87 -9.67 10.84
N PRO A 99 -3.07 -10.62 11.77
CA PRO A 99 -2.07 -10.94 12.80
C PRO A 99 -0.74 -11.41 12.19
N THR A 100 -0.78 -12.19 11.12
CA THR A 100 0.43 -12.68 10.43
C THR A 100 1.25 -11.53 9.85
N ASP A 101 0.61 -10.62 9.12
CA ASP A 101 1.32 -9.51 8.48
C ASP A 101 1.83 -8.51 9.52
N TYR A 102 1.02 -8.24 10.55
CA TYR A 102 1.43 -7.37 11.64
C TYR A 102 2.61 -7.98 12.42
N ALA A 103 2.62 -9.29 12.69
CA ALA A 103 3.74 -9.93 13.37
C ALA A 103 5.06 -9.79 12.59
N ILE A 104 5.03 -9.92 11.26
CA ILE A 104 6.21 -9.75 10.39
C ILE A 104 6.76 -8.32 10.48
N LEU A 105 5.89 -7.31 10.48
CA LEU A 105 6.30 -5.89 10.52
C LEU A 105 7.01 -5.50 11.83
N TYR A 106 6.73 -6.21 12.92
CA TYR A 106 7.29 -5.94 14.24
C TYR A 106 8.19 -7.08 14.73
N SER A 107 8.63 -7.98 13.83
CA SER A 107 9.64 -8.99 14.15
C SER A 107 11.03 -8.34 14.15
N ASP A 108 11.81 -8.58 15.20
CA ASP A 108 13.22 -8.18 15.27
C ASP A 108 14.07 -8.88 14.19
N ASP A 109 13.60 -10.05 13.73
CA ASP A 109 14.16 -10.78 12.59
C ASP A 109 13.00 -11.28 11.70
N PRO A 110 12.56 -10.50 10.70
CA PRO A 110 11.49 -10.91 9.80
C PRO A 110 11.92 -12.02 8.82
N TRP A 111 13.21 -12.37 8.81
CA TRP A 111 13.79 -13.38 7.93
C TRP A 111 14.12 -14.69 8.66
N ASP A 112 13.91 -14.77 9.99
CA ASP A 112 14.25 -15.93 10.82
C ASP A 112 15.69 -16.45 10.56
N GLY A 113 16.65 -15.53 10.48
CA GLY A 113 18.05 -15.80 10.17
C GLY A 113 18.33 -16.16 8.71
N ALA A 114 17.31 -16.26 7.86
CA ALA A 114 17.40 -16.63 6.45
C ALA A 114 17.37 -15.39 5.52
N PHE A 115 18.08 -14.31 5.89
CA PHE A 115 18.35 -13.26 4.92
C PHE A 115 19.05 -13.91 3.71
N PRO A 116 18.52 -13.76 2.48
CA PRO A 116 19.14 -14.40 1.32
C PRO A 116 20.59 -13.91 1.27
N PRO A 117 21.58 -14.81 1.20
CA PRO A 117 22.97 -14.39 1.18
C PRO A 117 23.12 -13.42 0.02
N ALA A 118 23.55 -12.18 0.31
CA ALA A 118 23.78 -11.19 -0.72
C ALA A 118 24.70 -11.83 -1.75
N LYS A 119 24.21 -12.04 -2.97
CA LYS A 119 25.09 -12.49 -4.04
C LYS A 119 26.06 -11.34 -4.23
N ARG A 120 27.33 -11.61 -3.90
CA ARG A 120 28.47 -10.66 -3.94
C ARG A 120 28.61 -9.90 -5.26
N SER A 121 27.88 -10.31 -6.29
CA SER A 121 27.81 -9.75 -7.64
C SER A 121 26.80 -8.60 -7.82
N GLU A 122 26.00 -8.22 -6.82
CA GLU A 122 24.97 -7.17 -6.95
C GLU A 122 25.18 -5.93 -6.06
N VAL A 123 26.29 -5.87 -5.30
CA VAL A 123 26.66 -4.68 -4.53
C VAL A 123 27.57 -3.81 -5.39
N PHE A 124 27.01 -2.74 -5.97
CA PHE A 124 27.81 -1.60 -6.43
C PHE A 124 27.84 -0.57 -5.31
N GLU A 125 28.92 -0.57 -4.53
CA GLU A 125 29.34 0.63 -3.81
C GLU A 125 29.87 1.59 -4.88
N GLY A 126 29.15 2.69 -5.10
CA GLY A 126 29.66 3.79 -5.92
C GLY A 126 30.62 4.63 -5.09
N ASP A 127 31.84 4.80 -5.59
CA ASP A 127 32.81 5.81 -5.12
C ASP A 127 32.28 7.25 -5.29
#